data_AF-A0A7S3LZH9-F1
#
_entry.id   AF-A0A7S3LZH9-F1
#
_cell.length_a   1.000
_cell.length_b   1.000
_cell.length_c   1.000
_cell.angle_alpha   90.00
_cell.angle_beta   90.00
_cell.angle_gamma   90.00
#
_symmetry.space_group_name_H-M   'P 1'
#
loop_
_entity.id
_entity.type
_entity.pdbx_description
1 polymer ?
#
loop_
_entity_poly.entity_id
_entity_poly.type
_entity_poly.pdbx_seq_one_letter_code
_entity_poly.pdbx_strand_id
1 'polypeptide(L)'
;PDMGCCAEFDMNEGNANVQQITNHACTDDYSGHPDWVCNKWGDPEDKSHQYQFSQGTVHDIDSSKPYVFSQKFELVNANLVVTTTMTQGPKEVVMTMGPSDQLNAMWKDGSLERGMAFVTGYWYASDMNWLD
;
A
#
# COMPACT_ATOMS: atom_id res chain seq x y z
N PRO A 1 -22.49 13.16 -10.78
CA PRO A 1 -22.07 14.36 -10.03
C PRO A 1 -21.53 13.91 -8.66
N ASP A 2 -20.21 14.03 -8.48
CA ASP A 2 -19.42 13.53 -7.35
C ASP A 2 -19.71 12.09 -6.92
N MET A 3 -19.14 11.12 -7.64
CA MET A 3 -19.05 9.73 -7.17
C MET A 3 -18.06 9.57 -5.99
N GLY A 4 -17.46 10.67 -5.51
CA GLY A 4 -16.51 10.65 -4.40
C GLY A 4 -15.13 10.08 -4.76
N CYS A 5 -14.79 9.97 -6.05
CA CYS A 5 -13.50 9.46 -6.49
C CYS A 5 -12.37 10.42 -6.08
N CYS A 6 -11.36 9.89 -5.39
CA CYS A 6 -10.13 10.59 -5.05
C CYS A 6 -8.97 9.59 -5.10
N ALA A 7 -7.75 10.10 -5.19
CA ALA A 7 -6.57 9.25 -5.14
C ALA A 7 -6.44 8.67 -3.73
N GLU A 8 -6.04 7.41 -3.64
CA GLU A 8 -5.91 6.66 -2.39
C GLU A 8 -4.52 6.04 -2.30
N PHE A 9 -3.94 6.10 -1.11
CA PHE A 9 -2.66 5.45 -0.82
C PHE A 9 -2.88 4.52 0.36
N ASP A 10 -2.89 3.24 0.06
CA ASP A 10 -3.14 2.20 1.05
C ASP A 10 -1.84 1.91 1.79
N MET A 11 -1.68 2.66 2.88
CA MET A 11 -0.50 2.54 3.75
C MET A 11 -0.37 1.12 4.32
N ASN A 12 -1.49 0.45 4.61
CA ASN A 12 -1.52 -0.87 5.21
C ASN A 12 -2.90 -1.52 5.02
N GLU A 13 -2.99 -2.42 4.05
CA GLU A 13 -4.07 -3.39 3.95
C GLU A 13 -3.54 -4.76 4.36
N GLY A 14 -4.14 -5.39 5.35
CA GLY A 14 -3.58 -6.64 5.83
C GLY A 14 -4.38 -7.30 6.94
N ASN A 15 -3.95 -8.52 7.24
CA ASN A 15 -4.44 -9.29 8.37
C ASN A 15 -3.25 -10.00 9.04
N ALA A 16 -3.49 -11.07 9.81
CA ALA A 16 -2.42 -11.80 10.49
C ALA A 16 -1.45 -12.56 9.57
N ASN A 17 -1.76 -12.71 8.28
CA ASN A 17 -1.00 -13.53 7.33
C ASN A 17 -0.27 -12.72 6.26
N VAL A 18 -0.69 -11.46 6.04
CA VAL A 18 -0.17 -10.63 4.96
C VAL A 18 -0.31 -9.15 5.31
N GLN A 19 0.61 -8.36 4.80
CA GLN A 19 0.56 -6.91 4.73
C GLN A 19 0.76 -6.52 3.25
N GLN A 20 -0.09 -5.63 2.76
CA GLN A 20 -0.07 -5.08 1.41
C GLN A 20 -0.03 -3.56 1.49
N ILE A 21 0.80 -2.97 0.64
CA ILE A 21 0.85 -1.54 0.39
C ILE A 21 0.54 -1.38 -1.10
N THR A 22 -0.38 -0.48 -1.42
CA THR A 22 -0.73 -0.19 -2.82
C THR A 22 -1.09 1.29 -2.95
N ASN A 23 -1.24 1.76 -4.19
CA ASN A 23 -1.65 3.12 -4.48
C ASN A 23 -2.64 3.13 -5.65
N HIS A 24 -3.63 4.00 -5.54
CA HIS A 24 -4.74 4.13 -6.47
C HIS A 24 -4.73 5.55 -7.05
N ALA A 25 -3.94 5.74 -8.11
CA ALA A 25 -3.87 7.03 -8.79
C ALA A 25 -5.12 7.28 -9.65
N CYS A 26 -5.47 8.55 -9.83
CA CYS A 26 -6.59 8.97 -10.66
C CYS A 26 -6.13 9.48 -12.02
N THR A 27 -5.72 8.55 -12.87
CA THR A 27 -5.07 8.78 -14.17
C THR A 27 -5.96 8.59 -15.40
N ASP A 28 -7.22 8.20 -15.23
CA ASP A 28 -8.19 7.99 -16.31
C ASP A 28 -7.72 6.97 -17.38
N ASP A 29 -6.91 5.99 -16.97
CA ASP A 29 -6.27 4.99 -17.84
C ASP A 29 -6.69 3.54 -17.52
N TYR A 30 -7.77 3.38 -16.75
CA TYR A 30 -8.26 2.06 -16.37
C TYR A 30 -9.14 1.44 -17.46
N SER A 31 -8.48 0.79 -18.43
CA SER A 31 -9.09 0.24 -19.65
C SER A 31 -10.31 -0.68 -19.47
N GLY A 32 -10.46 -1.35 -18.32
CA GLY A 32 -11.59 -2.23 -18.02
C GLY A 32 -12.86 -1.52 -17.52
N HIS A 33 -12.71 -0.28 -17.03
CA HIS A 33 -13.79 0.53 -16.48
C HIS A 33 -13.56 2.01 -16.84
N PRO A 34 -13.89 2.42 -18.08
CA PRO A 34 -13.68 3.80 -18.55
C PRO A 34 -14.60 4.82 -17.84
N ASP A 35 -15.55 4.36 -17.03
CA ASP A 35 -16.36 5.18 -16.12
C ASP A 35 -15.65 5.48 -14.78
N TRP A 36 -14.49 4.86 -14.54
CA TRP A 36 -13.68 5.02 -13.33
C TRP A 36 -12.46 5.86 -13.63
N VAL A 37 -12.32 6.98 -12.91
CA VAL A 37 -11.20 7.91 -13.06
C VAL A 37 -9.92 7.38 -12.40
N CYS A 38 -10.06 6.48 -11.42
CA CYS A 38 -8.96 5.98 -10.60
C CYS A 38 -8.71 4.49 -10.80
N ASN A 39 -7.44 4.10 -10.70
CA ASN A 39 -7.02 2.72 -10.79
C ASN A 39 -7.59 1.94 -9.60
N LYS A 40 -8.50 1.01 -9.88
CA LYS A 40 -9.19 0.22 -8.85
C LYS A 40 -8.30 -0.78 -8.15
N TRP A 41 -7.40 -1.44 -8.88
CA TRP A 41 -6.58 -2.52 -8.33
C TRP A 41 -5.33 -1.99 -7.63
N GLY A 42 -4.92 -0.79 -8.01
CA GLY A 42 -3.69 -0.17 -7.55
C GLY A 42 -2.47 -0.73 -8.30
N ASP A 43 -1.42 0.08 -8.40
CA ASP A 43 -0.19 -0.33 -9.09
C ASP A 43 1.04 0.52 -8.68
N PRO A 44 2.10 -0.09 -8.12
CA PRO A 44 2.27 -1.52 -7.88
C PRO A 44 1.64 -1.93 -6.54
N GLU A 45 1.45 -3.24 -6.39
CA GLU A 45 1.16 -3.86 -5.09
C GLU A 45 2.48 -4.39 -4.49
N ASP A 46 2.81 -3.97 -3.26
CA ASP A 46 3.93 -4.50 -2.50
C ASP A 46 3.40 -5.33 -1.32
N LYS A 47 3.65 -6.64 -1.35
CA LYS A 47 3.08 -7.61 -0.39
C LYS A 47 4.17 -8.35 0.36
N SER A 48 3.97 -8.49 1.67
CA SER A 48 4.81 -9.37 2.49
C SER A 48 4.63 -10.83 2.08
N HIS A 49 5.70 -11.61 2.11
CA HIS A 49 5.61 -13.06 2.02
C HIS A 49 5.37 -13.70 3.39
N GLN A 50 4.78 -14.89 3.41
CA GLN A 50 4.47 -15.60 4.66
C GLN A 50 5.69 -15.81 5.57
N TYR A 51 6.88 -16.06 5.03
CA TYR A 51 8.09 -16.21 5.86
C TYR A 51 8.52 -14.90 6.53
N GLN A 52 8.18 -13.75 5.94
CA GLN A 52 8.48 -12.43 6.48
C GLN A 52 7.45 -12.02 7.53
N PHE A 53 6.17 -12.29 7.30
CA PHE A 53 5.08 -11.85 8.15
C PHE A 53 4.01 -12.93 8.26
N SER A 54 3.87 -13.55 9.43
CA SER A 54 2.75 -14.44 9.75
C SER A 54 2.76 -14.75 11.26
N GLN A 55 1.79 -15.53 11.74
CA GLN A 55 1.71 -15.90 13.15
C GLN A 55 2.78 -16.92 13.52
N GLY A 56 3.57 -16.62 14.54
CA GLY A 56 4.54 -17.55 15.14
C GLY A 56 5.98 -17.07 15.03
N THR A 57 6.84 -17.63 15.89
CA THR A 57 8.21 -17.15 16.09
C THR A 57 9.18 -17.50 14.96
N VAL A 58 8.74 -18.32 14.00
CA VAL A 58 9.56 -18.75 12.85
C VAL A 58 9.63 -17.68 11.75
N HIS A 59 8.71 -16.71 11.77
CA HIS A 59 8.63 -15.62 10.79
C HIS A 59 9.49 -14.43 11.22
N ASP A 60 9.88 -13.58 10.27
CA ASP A 60 10.67 -12.38 10.59
C ASP A 60 9.87 -11.41 11.48
N ILE A 61 8.58 -11.26 11.21
CA ILE A 61 7.61 -10.54 12.01
C ILE A 61 6.53 -11.52 12.45
N ASP A 62 6.47 -11.80 13.75
CA ASP A 62 5.39 -12.58 14.36
C ASP A 62 4.16 -11.68 14.54
N SER A 63 3.18 -11.83 13.65
CA SER A 63 1.97 -11.00 13.62
C SER A 63 1.05 -11.21 14.83
N SER A 64 1.32 -12.24 15.66
CA SER A 64 0.62 -12.44 16.93
C SER A 64 1.10 -11.50 18.05
N LYS A 65 2.15 -10.71 17.80
CA LYS A 65 2.75 -9.76 18.75
C LYS A 65 2.85 -8.36 18.13
N PRO A 66 2.91 -7.31 18.95
CA PRO A 66 3.17 -5.96 18.46
C PRO A 66 4.49 -5.87 17.68
N TYR A 67 4.50 -5.01 16.68
CA TYR A 67 5.66 -4.64 15.86
C TYR A 67 5.54 -3.16 15.51
N VAL A 68 6.63 -2.55 15.03
CA VAL A 68 6.63 -1.17 14.54
C VAL A 68 6.49 -1.20 13.03
N PHE A 69 5.57 -0.40 12.49
CA PHE A 69 5.39 -0.18 11.06
C PHE A 69 5.78 1.26 10.74
N SER A 70 6.65 1.44 9.75
CA SER A 70 7.13 2.76 9.31
C SER A 70 7.12 2.84 7.80
N GLN A 71 6.74 3.98 7.26
CA GLN A 71 6.85 4.28 5.84
C GLN A 71 7.65 5.56 5.62
N LYS A 72 8.58 5.51 4.68
CA LYS A 72 9.35 6.65 4.22
C LYS A 72 9.01 6.90 2.75
N PHE A 73 8.49 8.09 2.47
CA PHE A 73 8.20 8.59 1.13
C PHE A 73 9.36 9.47 0.69
N GLU A 74 10.02 9.14 -0.42
CA GLU A 74 11.17 9.89 -0.90
C GLU A 74 11.24 9.98 -2.42
N LEU A 75 11.85 11.05 -2.93
CA LEU A 75 12.14 11.20 -4.34
C LEU A 75 13.55 10.69 -4.64
N VAL A 76 13.65 9.61 -5.41
CA VAL A 76 14.90 9.07 -5.94
C VAL A 76 14.94 9.33 -7.43
N ASN A 77 15.91 10.14 -7.89
CA ASN A 77 16.03 10.54 -9.29
C ASN A 77 14.71 11.11 -9.87
N ALA A 78 14.04 11.97 -9.09
CA ALA A 78 12.74 12.58 -9.40
C ALA A 78 11.54 11.61 -9.52
N ASN A 79 11.68 10.37 -9.06
CA ASN A 79 10.58 9.42 -8.95
C ASN A 79 10.26 9.14 -7.48
N LEU A 80 8.98 9.02 -7.15
CA LEU A 80 8.54 8.63 -5.82
C LEU A 80 8.87 7.16 -5.57
N VAL A 81 9.50 6.91 -4.43
CA VAL A 81 9.78 5.59 -3.87
C VAL A 81 9.24 5.59 -2.44
N VAL A 82 8.51 4.54 -2.07
CA VAL A 82 8.00 4.36 -0.71
C VAL A 82 8.68 3.14 -0.10
N THR A 83 9.45 3.35 0.96
CA THR A 83 10.06 2.25 1.71
C THR A 83 9.23 1.97 2.95
N THR A 84 8.72 0.75 3.05
CA THR A 84 8.03 0.24 4.23
C THR A 84 8.99 -0.59 5.06
N THR A 85 9.06 -0.32 6.35
CA THR A 85 9.88 -1.06 7.31
C THR A 85 9.01 -1.58 8.44
N MET A 86 9.01 -2.88 8.64
CA MET A 86 8.44 -3.54 9.81
C MET A 86 9.58 -4.00 10.73
N THR A 87 9.53 -3.64 12.02
CA THR A 87 10.54 -4.09 12.99
C THR A 87 9.90 -4.77 14.21
N GLN A 88 10.51 -5.87 14.65
CA GLN A 88 10.09 -6.59 15.85
C GLN A 88 11.33 -7.14 16.59
N GLY A 89 11.73 -6.44 17.66
CA GLY A 89 12.97 -6.75 18.37
C GLY A 89 14.18 -6.56 17.43
N PRO A 90 15.05 -7.57 17.25
CA PRO A 90 16.21 -7.48 16.35
C PRO A 90 15.88 -7.76 14.88
N LYS A 91 14.63 -8.14 14.57
CA LYS A 91 14.21 -8.53 13.22
C LYS A 91 13.61 -7.34 12.47
N GLU A 92 13.86 -7.30 11.17
CA GLU A 92 13.40 -6.25 10.27
C GLU A 92 12.99 -6.85 8.92
N VAL A 93 11.88 -6.36 8.38
CA VAL A 93 11.45 -6.60 7.00
C VAL A 93 11.35 -5.25 6.30
N VAL A 94 12.03 -5.11 5.17
CA VAL A 94 12.00 -3.91 4.33
C VAL A 94 11.35 -4.26 3.00
N MET A 95 10.33 -3.50 2.62
CA MET A 95 9.63 -3.61 1.35
C MET A 95 9.72 -2.24 0.66
N THR A 96 9.86 -2.23 -0.66
CA THR A 96 10.11 -0.99 -1.42
C THR A 96 9.19 -0.94 -2.61
N MET A 97 8.30 0.04 -2.58
CA MET A 97 7.37 0.35 -3.64
C MET A 97 7.97 1.38 -4.60
N GLY A 98 7.89 1.04 -5.89
CA GLY A 98 8.24 1.95 -6.97
C GLY A 98 9.71 1.95 -7.37
N PRO A 99 10.07 2.78 -8.36
CA PRO A 99 9.19 3.73 -9.04
C PRO A 99 8.19 3.06 -10.00
N SER A 100 6.98 3.61 -10.11
CA SER A 100 5.97 3.22 -11.12
C SER A 100 5.28 4.44 -11.71
N ASP A 101 4.61 4.28 -12.86
CA ASP A 101 3.88 5.39 -13.50
C ASP A 101 2.72 5.89 -12.61
N GLN A 102 1.99 4.97 -12.01
CA GLN A 102 0.84 5.24 -11.14
C GLN A 102 1.26 5.91 -9.82
N LEU A 103 2.28 5.40 -9.14
CA LEU A 103 2.82 6.03 -7.92
C LEU A 103 3.37 7.43 -8.21
N ASN A 104 4.07 7.59 -9.34
CA ASN A 104 4.54 8.90 -9.77
C ASN A 104 3.40 9.83 -10.20
N ALA A 105 2.28 9.33 -10.67
CA ALA A 105 1.13 10.15 -11.01
C ALA A 105 0.55 10.83 -9.75
N MET A 106 0.43 10.10 -8.62
CA MET A 106 -0.02 10.68 -7.34
C MET A 106 0.94 11.74 -6.76
N TRP A 107 2.22 11.63 -7.11
CA TRP A 107 3.19 12.67 -6.80
C TRP A 107 3.02 13.90 -7.72
N LYS A 108 2.97 13.67 -9.04
CA LYS A 108 2.96 14.72 -10.07
C LYS A 108 1.64 15.48 -10.15
N ASP A 109 0.51 14.83 -9.88
CA ASP A 109 -0.81 15.45 -9.84
C ASP A 109 -1.03 16.25 -8.53
N GLY A 110 -0.06 16.19 -7.60
CA GLY A 110 -0.07 16.88 -6.31
C GLY A 110 -1.00 16.25 -5.27
N SER A 111 -1.53 15.05 -5.49
CA SER A 111 -2.43 14.38 -4.54
C SER A 111 -1.75 14.12 -3.19
N LEU A 112 -0.50 13.67 -3.21
CA LEU A 112 0.30 13.50 -1.98
C LEU A 112 0.75 14.85 -1.38
N GLU A 113 1.11 15.82 -2.23
CA GLU A 113 1.65 17.11 -1.78
C GLU A 113 0.59 18.00 -1.10
N ARG A 114 -0.65 18.00 -1.63
CA ARG A 114 -1.76 18.77 -1.04
C ARG A 114 -2.20 18.29 0.34
N GLY A 115 -1.76 17.09 0.72
CA GLY A 115 -2.16 16.42 1.95
C GLY A 115 -3.37 15.51 1.72
N MET A 116 -3.35 14.38 2.40
CA MET A 116 -4.41 13.37 2.40
C MET A 116 -5.01 13.22 3.79
N ALA A 117 -6.25 12.75 3.87
CA ALA A 117 -6.85 12.38 5.14
C ALA A 117 -6.35 11.00 5.56
N PHE A 118 -5.93 10.87 6.83
CA PHE A 118 -5.59 9.55 7.38
C PHE A 118 -6.86 8.80 7.75
N VAL A 119 -7.05 7.62 7.16
CA VAL A 119 -8.22 6.76 7.38
C VAL A 119 -7.73 5.44 7.99
N THR A 120 -8.50 4.92 8.94
CA THR A 120 -8.25 3.61 9.55
C THR A 120 -9.58 2.90 9.77
N GLY A 121 -9.58 1.58 9.62
CA GLY A 121 -10.76 0.76 9.79
C GLY A 121 -10.44 -0.71 9.64
N TYR A 122 -11.44 -1.54 9.87
CA TYR A 122 -11.41 -2.96 9.57
C TYR A 122 -12.70 -3.31 8.82
N TRP A 123 -12.59 -4.22 7.88
CA TRP A 123 -13.70 -4.65 7.06
C TRP A 123 -13.52 -6.11 6.66
N TYR A 124 -14.58 -6.69 6.09
CA TYR A 124 -14.62 -8.08 5.67
C TYR A 124 -15.28 -8.17 4.31
N ALA A 125 -14.68 -8.99 3.45
CA ALA A 125 -15.31 -9.52 2.25
C ALA A 125 -15.10 -11.04 2.24
N SER A 126 -16.07 -11.77 1.71
CA SER A 126 -15.99 -13.23 1.59
C SER A 126 -14.90 -13.69 0.63
N ASP A 127 -14.45 -12.80 -0.25
CA ASP A 127 -13.58 -13.03 -1.38
C ASP A 127 -12.33 -12.13 -1.33
N MET A 128 -11.67 -12.08 -0.17
CA MET A 128 -10.41 -11.36 0.03
C MET A 128 -9.18 -12.02 -0.63
N ASN A 129 -9.39 -12.86 -1.65
CA ASN A 129 -8.34 -13.64 -2.32
C ASN A 129 -7.27 -12.78 -3.01
N TRP A 130 -7.57 -11.50 -3.24
CA TRP A 130 -6.60 -10.55 -3.77
C TRP A 130 -5.58 -10.12 -2.70
N LEU A 131 -5.92 -10.23 -1.42
CA LEU A 131 -5.04 -9.96 -0.29
C LEU A 131 -4.37 -11.26 0.20
N ASP A 132 -5.16 -12.28 0.57
CA ASP A 132 -4.69 -13.57 1.12
C ASP A 132 -5.43 -14.82 0.62
#